data_AF-A0A8D8RTM9-F1
#
_entry.id   AF-A0A8D8RTM9-F1
#
_cell.length_a   1.000
_cell.length_b   1.000
_cell.length_c   1.000
_cell.angle_alpha   90.00
_cell.angle_beta   90.00
_cell.angle_gamma   90.00
#
_symmetry.space_group_name_H-M   'P 1'
#
loop_
_entity.id
_entity.type
_entity.pdbx_description
1 polymer ?
#
loop_
_entity_poly.entity_id
_entity_poly.type
_entity_poly.pdbx_seq_one_letter_code
_entity_poly.pdbx_strand_id
1 'polypeptide(L)'
;MLTPTFHFEILEQYLPIINQNVVDLCDKLSSHVFSDINLVTHVSNLTLNIIVETAMGTKLKGKGGEEYIKAVNKMCDLMTLRAQDPILYHDTFFYFSWAGYQTRKCLKTVHQFTENVIKERRAEYLGQKQKYSGT
;
A
#
# COMPACT_ATOMS: atom_id res chain seq x y z
N MET A 1 -6.77 -18.59 -9.51
CA MET A 1 -5.54 -18.50 -8.68
C MET A 1 -5.68 -17.57 -7.48
N LEU A 2 -6.31 -16.39 -7.59
CA LEU A 2 -6.45 -15.45 -6.46
C LEU A 2 -7.68 -15.66 -5.57
N THR A 3 -8.78 -16.19 -6.10
CA THR A 3 -10.03 -16.44 -5.35
C THR A 3 -9.88 -17.25 -4.05
N PRO A 4 -9.04 -18.32 -3.94
CA PRO A 4 -8.89 -19.03 -2.67
C PRO A 4 -8.24 -18.20 -1.56
N THR A 5 -7.47 -17.15 -1.90
CA THR A 5 -6.83 -16.25 -0.92
C THR A 5 -7.84 -15.39 -0.16
N PHE A 6 -9.06 -15.24 -0.70
CA PHE A 6 -10.16 -14.51 -0.08
C PHE A 6 -11.21 -15.45 0.54
N HIS A 7 -10.85 -16.72 0.79
CA HIS A 7 -11.69 -17.62 1.54
C HIS A 7 -11.82 -17.15 3.00
N PHE A 8 -13.00 -17.29 3.60
CA PHE A 8 -13.31 -16.72 4.93
C PHE A 8 -12.31 -17.13 6.01
N GLU A 9 -11.86 -18.39 6.01
CA GLU A 9 -10.86 -18.91 6.95
C GLU A 9 -9.52 -18.15 6.90
N ILE A 10 -9.13 -17.63 5.73
CA ILE A 10 -7.93 -16.79 5.58
C ILE A 10 -8.21 -15.36 6.05
N LEU A 11 -9.40 -14.84 5.73
CA LEU A 11 -9.80 -13.49 6.16
C LEU A 11 -9.89 -13.36 7.68
N GLU A 12 -10.36 -14.40 8.37
CA GLU A 12 -10.41 -14.44 9.84
C GLU A 12 -9.01 -14.29 10.47
N GLN A 13 -7.97 -14.81 9.81
CA GLN A 13 -6.58 -14.67 10.27
C GLN A 13 -6.08 -13.21 10.18
N TYR A 14 -6.74 -12.37 9.38
CA TYR A 14 -6.40 -10.95 9.23
C TYR A 14 -7.13 -10.03 10.21
N LEU A 15 -8.17 -10.51 10.93
CA LEU A 15 -8.90 -9.71 11.91
C LEU A 15 -8.00 -9.08 12.99
N PRO A 16 -6.99 -9.78 13.56
CA PRO A 16 -6.08 -9.17 14.52
C PRO A 16 -5.30 -7.99 13.94
N ILE A 17 -4.88 -8.09 12.67
CA ILE A 17 -4.14 -7.04 11.96
C ILE A 17 -5.04 -5.81 11.74
N ILE A 18 -6.27 -6.04 11.29
CA ILE A 18 -7.26 -4.98 11.07
C ILE A 18 -7.55 -4.27 12.39
N ASN A 19 -7.84 -5.02 13.45
CA ASN A 19 -8.14 -4.46 14.77
C ASN A 19 -6.97 -3.65 15.34
N GLN A 20 -5.74 -4.15 15.23
CA GLN A 20 -4.55 -3.41 15.67
C GLN A 20 -4.42 -2.07 14.94
N ASN A 21 -4.56 -2.08 13.61
CA ASN A 21 -4.46 -0.87 12.81
C ASN A 21 -5.59 0.14 13.12
N VAL A 22 -6.81 -0.34 13.42
CA VAL A 22 -7.94 0.51 13.84
C VAL A 22 -7.69 1.12 15.22
N VAL A 23 -7.18 0.36 16.18
CA VAL A 23 -6.82 0.88 17.51
C VAL A 23 -5.75 1.96 17.39
N ASP A 24 -4.69 1.70 16.61
CA ASP A 24 -3.63 2.70 16.35
C ASP A 24 -4.19 3.98 15.72
N LEU A 25 -5.27 3.88 14.93
CA LEU A 25 -5.95 5.03 14.36
C LEU A 25 -6.76 5.79 15.41
N CYS A 26 -7.55 5.09 16.23
CA CYS A 26 -8.31 5.68 17.33
C CYS A 26 -7.41 6.44 18.31
N ASP A 27 -6.24 5.86 18.63
CA ASP A 27 -5.24 6.51 19.49
C ASP A 27 -4.68 7.79 18.87
N LYS A 28 -4.48 7.82 17.54
CA LYS A 28 -4.07 9.04 16.84
C LYS A 28 -5.17 10.10 16.84
N LEU A 29 -6.43 9.71 16.66
CA LEU A 29 -7.55 10.64 16.65
C LEU A 29 -7.91 11.16 18.05
N SER A 30 -7.69 10.39 19.10
CA SER A 30 -7.97 10.81 20.48
C SER A 30 -7.14 12.02 20.93
N SER A 31 -5.99 12.25 20.29
CA SER A 31 -5.17 13.45 20.50
C SER A 31 -5.70 14.71 19.80
N HIS A 32 -6.69 14.59 18.91
CA HIS A 32 -7.20 15.65 18.04
C HIS A 32 -8.65 16.07 18.35
N VAL A 33 -9.13 15.78 19.58
CA VAL A 33 -10.55 15.93 20.02
C VAL A 33 -11.12 17.35 19.85
N PHE A 34 -10.28 18.38 19.70
CA PHE A 34 -10.69 19.78 19.57
C PHE A 34 -10.31 20.43 18.23
N SER A 35 -9.93 19.64 17.22
CA SER A 35 -9.51 20.15 15.90
C SER A 35 -10.33 19.54 14.77
N ASP A 36 -10.50 20.28 13.67
CA ASP A 36 -11.07 19.74 12.44
C ASP A 36 -10.11 18.71 11.83
N ILE A 37 -10.58 17.48 11.69
CA ILE A 37 -9.79 16.35 11.17
C ILE A 37 -10.30 15.95 9.79
N ASN A 38 -9.41 15.83 8.81
CA ASN A 38 -9.73 15.20 7.53
C ASN A 38 -9.75 13.66 7.67
N LEU A 39 -10.90 13.11 8.02
CA LEU A 39 -11.08 11.68 8.24
C LEU A 39 -10.74 10.83 7.00
N VAL A 40 -10.95 11.36 5.79
CA VAL A 40 -10.70 10.63 4.53
C VAL A 40 -9.22 10.27 4.41
N THR A 41 -8.31 11.20 4.71
CA THR A 41 -6.86 10.94 4.66
C THR A 41 -6.46 9.89 5.70
N HIS A 42 -7.03 9.97 6.90
CA HIS A 42 -6.76 9.03 7.98
C HIS A 42 -7.20 7.61 7.65
N VAL A 43 -8.44 7.45 7.16
CA VAL A 43 -8.99 6.14 6.77
C VAL A 43 -8.25 5.60 5.54
N SER A 44 -7.91 6.43 4.56
CA SER A 44 -7.16 5.99 3.37
C SER A 44 -5.78 5.42 3.76
N ASN A 45 -5.07 6.11 4.65
CA ASN A 45 -3.78 5.63 5.15
C ASN A 45 -3.92 4.36 5.99
N LEU A 46 -4.97 4.25 6.81
CA LEU A 46 -5.31 3.03 7.55
C LEU A 46 -5.51 1.85 6.59
N THR A 47 -6.35 2.02 5.56
CA THR A 47 -6.64 0.97 4.58
C THR A 47 -5.39 0.53 3.83
N LEU A 48 -4.49 1.47 3.48
CA LEU A 48 -3.20 1.15 2.87
C LEU A 48 -2.29 0.34 3.80
N ASN A 49 -2.26 0.66 5.11
CA ASN A 49 -1.51 -0.14 6.07
C ASN A 49 -2.06 -1.56 6.17
N ILE A 50 -3.39 -1.71 6.28
CA ILE A 50 -4.04 -3.01 6.36
C ILE A 50 -3.73 -3.85 5.13
N ILE A 51 -3.86 -3.32 3.91
CA ILE A 51 -3.63 -4.13 2.70
C ILE A 51 -2.15 -4.49 2.53
N VAL A 52 -1.21 -3.60 2.86
CA VAL A 52 0.22 -3.92 2.78
C VAL A 52 0.58 -4.97 3.83
N GLU A 53 0.01 -4.89 5.04
CA GLU A 53 0.27 -5.85 6.11
C GLU A 53 -0.40 -7.21 5.88
N THR A 54 -1.60 -7.24 5.31
CA THR A 54 -2.33 -8.50 5.05
C THR A 54 -1.89 -9.18 3.75
N ALA A 55 -1.75 -8.42 2.65
CA ALA A 55 -1.43 -8.98 1.34
C ALA A 55 0.06 -9.13 1.07
N MET A 56 0.89 -8.17 1.51
CA MET A 56 2.36 -8.24 1.34
C MET A 56 3.05 -8.77 2.60
N GLY A 57 2.32 -8.80 3.72
CA GLY A 57 2.79 -9.30 5.00
C GLY A 57 3.80 -8.35 5.69
N THR A 58 4.03 -7.15 5.18
CA THR A 58 5.01 -6.21 5.74
C THR A 58 4.32 -5.02 6.38
N LYS A 59 4.93 -4.43 7.41
CA LYS A 59 4.42 -3.21 8.03
C LYS A 59 5.04 -2.00 7.33
N LEU A 60 4.21 -1.03 6.94
CA LEU A 60 4.68 0.26 6.45
C LEU A 60 5.30 1.05 7.61
N LYS A 61 6.63 0.97 7.76
CA LYS A 61 7.39 1.65 8.82
C LYS A 61 8.48 2.55 8.24
N GLY A 62 8.73 3.64 8.93
CA GLY A 62 9.80 4.59 8.61
C GLY A 62 9.58 5.33 7.28
N LYS A 63 10.63 6.02 6.83
CA LYS A 63 10.59 6.91 5.66
C LYS A 63 10.12 6.20 4.37
N GLY A 64 10.54 4.96 4.16
CA GLY A 64 10.15 4.19 2.96
C GLY A 64 8.65 3.88 2.88
N GLY A 65 8.02 3.57 4.02
CA GLY A 65 6.57 3.35 4.08
C GLY A 65 5.78 4.63 3.85
N GLU A 66 6.23 5.75 4.42
CA GLU A 66 5.61 7.07 4.18
C GLU A 66 5.72 7.52 2.73
N GLU A 67 6.89 7.33 2.10
CA GLU A 67 7.11 7.62 0.69
C GLU A 67 6.23 6.75 -0.21
N TYR A 68 6.06 5.48 0.14
CA TYR A 68 5.15 4.57 -0.56
C TYR A 68 3.70 5.05 -0.48
N ILE A 69 3.20 5.36 0.72
CA ILE A 69 1.82 5.86 0.91
C ILE A 69 1.59 7.15 0.09
N LYS A 70 2.52 8.10 0.16
CA LYS A 70 2.46 9.34 -0.62
C LYS A 70 2.46 9.06 -2.13
N ALA A 71 3.29 8.12 -2.59
CA ALA A 71 3.36 7.75 -3.99
C ALA A 71 2.07 7.10 -4.48
N VAL A 72 1.47 6.21 -3.69
CA VAL A 72 0.20 5.55 -4.02
C VAL A 72 -0.94 6.55 -4.07
N ASN A 73 -1.12 7.39 -3.03
CA ASN A 73 -2.18 8.40 -3.01
C ASN A 73 -2.07 9.34 -4.23
N LYS A 74 -0.87 9.85 -4.50
CA LYS A 74 -0.63 10.71 -5.67
C LYS A 74 -0.88 9.99 -6.98
N MET A 75 -0.59 8.69 -7.06
CA MET A 75 -0.88 7.90 -8.25
C MET A 75 -2.40 7.75 -8.45
N CYS A 76 -3.18 7.54 -7.39
CA CYS A 76 -4.65 7.52 -7.44
C CYS A 76 -5.22 8.85 -7.95
N ASP A 77 -4.69 9.98 -7.48
CA ASP A 77 -5.10 11.31 -7.95
C ASP A 77 -4.80 11.49 -9.45
N LEU A 78 -3.60 11.12 -9.88
CA LEU A 78 -3.18 11.20 -11.28
C LEU A 78 -3.97 10.26 -12.19
N MET A 79 -4.32 9.06 -11.70
CA MET A 79 -5.19 8.13 -12.41
C MET A 79 -6.61 8.68 -12.56
N THR A 80 -7.13 9.30 -11.50
CA THR A 80 -8.45 9.96 -11.53
C THR A 80 -8.46 11.12 -12.53
N LEU A 81 -7.44 11.97 -12.49
CA LEU A 81 -7.24 13.04 -13.47
C LEU A 81 -7.20 12.49 -14.91
N ARG A 82 -6.42 11.43 -15.13
CA ARG A 82 -6.30 10.78 -16.44
C ARG A 82 -7.63 10.21 -16.94
N ALA A 83 -8.44 9.65 -16.04
CA ALA A 83 -9.73 9.07 -16.39
C ALA A 83 -10.78 10.12 -16.72
N GLN A 84 -10.67 11.32 -16.14
CA GLN A 84 -11.62 12.42 -16.32
C GLN A 84 -11.28 13.33 -17.51
N ASP A 85 -10.01 13.41 -17.91
CA ASP A 85 -9.55 14.27 -19.01
C ASP A 85 -9.41 13.49 -20.33
N PRO A 86 -10.22 13.78 -21.37
CA PRO A 86 -10.17 13.10 -22.67
C PRO A 86 -8.82 13.24 -23.39
N ILE A 87 -8.06 14.31 -23.17
CA ILE A 87 -6.75 14.54 -23.79
C ILE A 87 -5.71 13.63 -23.13
N LEU A 88 -5.71 13.59 -21.79
CA LEU A 88 -4.80 12.73 -21.02
C LEU A 88 -5.18 11.25 -21.10
N TYR A 89 -6.39 10.91 -21.54
CA TYR A 89 -6.78 9.53 -21.76
C TYR A 89 -5.85 8.83 -22.77
N HIS A 90 -5.50 9.53 -23.86
CA HIS A 90 -4.64 9.00 -24.90
C HIS A 90 -3.17 8.86 -24.45
N ASP A 91 -2.59 7.68 -24.64
CA ASP A 91 -1.27 7.30 -24.08
C ASP A 91 -0.14 8.24 -24.50
N THR A 92 -0.09 8.68 -25.76
CA THR A 92 1.00 9.54 -26.24
C THR A 92 0.97 10.91 -25.55
N PHE A 93 -0.20 11.55 -25.49
CA PHE A 93 -0.36 12.85 -24.84
C PHE A 93 -0.10 12.73 -23.34
N PHE A 94 -0.58 11.66 -22.70
CA PHE A 94 -0.26 11.39 -21.31
C PHE A 94 1.24 11.23 -21.08
N TYR A 95 1.93 10.48 -21.93
CA TYR A 95 3.36 10.21 -21.78
C TYR A 95 4.21 11.49 -21.76
N PHE A 96 3.90 12.45 -22.64
CA PHE A 96 4.59 13.73 -22.70
C PHE A 96 4.07 14.78 -21.70
N SER A 97 2.92 14.54 -21.07
CA SER A 97 2.37 15.44 -20.06
C SER A 97 3.17 15.43 -18.75
N TRP A 98 3.02 16.51 -17.97
CA TRP A 98 3.53 16.57 -16.60
C TRP A 98 2.92 15.47 -15.71
N ALA A 99 1.63 15.18 -15.89
CA ALA A 99 0.94 14.10 -15.16
C ALA A 99 1.60 12.74 -15.41
N GLY A 100 1.91 12.42 -16.67
CA GLY A 100 2.63 11.18 -17.02
C GLY A 100 4.04 11.11 -16.44
N TYR A 101 4.77 12.23 -16.41
CA TYR A 101 6.06 12.29 -15.72
C TYR A 101 5.94 12.01 -14.21
N GLN A 102 4.95 12.64 -13.54
CA GLN A 102 4.71 12.41 -12.11
C GLN A 102 4.28 10.95 -11.83
N THR A 103 3.42 10.37 -12.67
CA THR A 103 3.02 8.97 -12.55
C THR A 103 4.22 8.04 -12.67
N ARG A 104 5.12 8.25 -13.64
CA ARG A 104 6.36 7.47 -13.77
C ARG A 104 7.26 7.58 -12.53
N LYS A 105 7.37 8.77 -11.94
CA LYS A 105 8.13 8.99 -10.71
C LYS A 105 7.52 8.23 -9.53
N CYS A 106 6.21 8.35 -9.31
CA CYS A 106 5.48 7.61 -8.27
C CYS A 106 5.59 6.09 -8.48
N LEU A 107 5.44 5.64 -9.72
CA LEU A 107 5.53 4.23 -10.09
C LEU A 107 6.91 3.65 -9.78
N LYS A 108 7.99 4.42 -9.99
CA LYS A 108 9.34 4.01 -9.59
C LYS A 108 9.45 3.76 -8.08
N THR A 109 8.87 4.62 -7.25
CA THR A 109 8.85 4.44 -5.78
C THR A 109 8.02 3.22 -5.39
N VAL A 110 6.84 3.04 -5.98
CA VAL A 110 5.96 1.90 -5.73
C VAL A 110 6.66 0.58 -6.11
N HIS A 111 7.25 0.51 -7.31
CA HIS A 111 7.97 -0.67 -7.75
C HIS A 111 9.18 -0.98 -6.87
N GLN A 112 9.98 0.03 -6.54
CA GLN A 112 11.13 -0.16 -5.65
C GLN A 112 10.71 -0.77 -4.30
N PHE A 113 9.62 -0.27 -3.71
CA PHE A 113 9.07 -0.82 -2.48
C PHE A 113 8.63 -2.27 -2.67
N THR A 114 7.79 -2.56 -3.68
CA THR A 114 7.29 -3.91 -3.92
C THR A 114 8.38 -4.93 -4.24
N GLU A 115 9.42 -4.54 -4.99
CA GLU A 115 10.55 -5.40 -5.30
C GLU A 115 11.37 -5.75 -4.06
N ASN A 116 11.56 -4.77 -3.16
CA ASN A 116 12.24 -5.02 -1.89
C ASN A 116 11.46 -6.03 -1.04
N VAL A 117 10.14 -5.85 -0.92
CA VAL A 117 9.29 -6.80 -0.20
C VAL A 117 9.33 -8.19 -0.81
N ILE A 118 9.29 -8.31 -2.14
CA ILE A 118 9.41 -9.60 -2.84
C ILE A 118 10.76 -10.26 -2.54
N LYS A 119 11.86 -9.49 -2.53
CA LYS A 119 13.21 -10.00 -2.21
C LYS A 119 13.28 -10.52 -0.78
N GLU A 120 12.77 -9.76 0.18
CA GLU A 120 12.71 -10.13 1.60
C GLU A 120 11.92 -11.43 1.79
N ARG A 121 10.71 -11.51 1.21
CA ARG A 121 9.87 -12.71 1.30
C ARG A 121 10.51 -13.95 0.68
N ARG A 122 11.19 -13.80 -0.45
CA ARG A 122 11.94 -14.91 -1.07
C ARG A 122 13.07 -15.38 -0.16
N ALA A 123 13.81 -14.46 0.46
CA ALA A 123 14.90 -14.80 1.37
C ALA A 123 14.39 -15.55 2.62
N GLU A 124 13.30 -15.09 3.23
CA GLU A 124 12.66 -15.76 4.36
C GLU A 124 12.22 -17.19 3.99
N TYR A 125 11.57 -17.35 2.84
CA TYR A 125 11.11 -18.66 2.37
C TYR A 125 12.28 -19.63 2.14
N LEU A 126 13.37 -19.17 1.52
CA LEU A 126 14.56 -19.99 1.29
C LEU A 126 15.28 -20.35 2.60
N GLY A 127 15.38 -19.40 3.54
CA GLY A 127 15.95 -19.64 4.86
C GLY A 127 15.15 -20.64 5.70
N GLN A 128 13.82 -20.61 5.60
CA GLN A 128 12.97 -21.64 6.20
C GLN A 128 13.26 -23.02 5.59
N LYS A 129 13.37 -23.10 4.25
CA LYS A 129 13.63 -24.36 3.54
C LYS A 129 14.96 -25.01 3.92
N GLN A 130 16.00 -24.22 4.18
CA GLN A 130 17.30 -24.71 4.66
C GLN A 130 17.25 -25.27 6.09
N LYS A 131 16.44 -24.68 6.98
CA LYS A 131 16.25 -25.19 8.35
C LYS A 131 15.56 -26.55 8.39
N TYR A 132 14.62 -26.82 7.48
CA TYR A 132 13.91 -28.10 7.43
C TYR A 132 14.69 -29.20 6.69
N SER A 133 15.64 -28.85 5.81
CA SER A 133 16.44 -29.82 5.05
C SER A 133 17.73 -30.27 5.76
N GLY A 134 18.02 -29.72 6.94
CA GLY A 134 19.20 -30.03 7.77
C GLY A 134 18.91 -30.84 9.03
N THR A 135 17.73 -31.45 9.11
CA THR A 135 17.31 -32.45 10.12
C THR A 135 16.95 -33.73 9.40
#